data_AF-A0A529Q9P4-F1
#
_entry.id   AF-A0A529Q9P4-F1
#
_cell.length_a   1.000
_cell.length_b   1.000
_cell.length_c   1.000
_cell.angle_alpha   90.00
_cell.angle_beta   90.00
_cell.angle_gamma   90.00
#
_symmetry.space_group_name_H-M   'P 1'
#
loop_
_entity.id
_entity.type
_entity.pdbx_description
1 polymer ?
#
loop_
_entity_poly.entity_id
_entity_poly.type
_entity_poly.pdbx_seq_one_letter_code
_entity_poly.pdbx_strand_id
1 'polypeptide(L)' 'DIEDYVGTLLAMRELDVSIVHGGHFPSFGKVRYRQLIDEYVAGKRKAGCHLQGG' A
#
# COMPACT_ATOMS: atom_id res chain seq x y z
N ASP A 1 -0.47 2.45 -15.32
CA ASP A 1 0.67 1.53 -15.26
C ASP A 1 0.89 1.07 -13.80
N ILE A 2 1.46 -0.11 -13.56
CA ILE A 2 1.69 -0.60 -12.18
C ILE A 2 2.79 0.22 -11.49
N GLU A 3 3.83 0.62 -12.23
CA GLU A 3 4.91 1.44 -11.71
C GLU A 3 4.40 2.84 -11.35
N ASP A 4 3.54 3.44 -12.18
CA ASP A 4 2.86 4.72 -11.86
C ASP A 4 2.04 4.62 -10.55
N TYR A 5 1.34 3.51 -10.36
CA TYR A 5 0.56 3.27 -9.14
C TYR A 5 1.47 3.13 -7.90
N VAL A 6 2.56 2.38 -8.02
CA VAL A 6 3.57 2.26 -6.94
C VAL A 6 4.21 3.62 -6.64
N GLY A 7 4.55 4.40 -7.67
CA GLY A 7 5.07 5.76 -7.51
C GLY A 7 4.10 6.68 -6.77
N THR A 8 2.81 6.58 -7.09
CA THR A 8 1.74 7.31 -6.40
C THR A 8 1.65 6.91 -4.93
N LEU A 9 1.63 5.61 -4.61
CA LEU A 9 1.59 5.13 -3.22
C LEU A 9 2.80 5.62 -2.42
N LEU A 10 4.00 5.61 -3.01
CA LEU A 10 5.21 6.12 -2.37
C LEU A 10 5.13 7.64 -2.12
N ALA A 11 4.61 8.42 -3.07
CA ALA A 11 4.38 9.85 -2.87
C ALA A 11 3.36 10.11 -1.76
N MET A 12 2.26 9.35 -1.73
CA MET A 12 1.23 9.49 -0.70
C MET A 12 1.72 9.06 0.69
N ARG A 13 2.70 8.15 0.81
CA ARG A 13 3.28 7.70 2.09
C ARG A 13 3.95 8.83 2.87
N GLU A 14 4.50 9.81 2.15
CA GLU A 14 5.20 10.96 2.71
C GLU A 14 4.25 12.02 3.25
N LEU A 15 2.95 11.94 2.91
CA LEU A 15 1.94 12.84 3.44
C LEU A 15 1.72 12.62 4.95
N ASP A 16 1.57 13.72 5.68
CA ASP A 16 1.25 13.70 7.11
C ASP A 16 -0.26 13.56 7.35
N VAL A 17 -0.79 12.38 7.04
CA VAL A 17 -2.21 12.07 7.25
C VAL A 17 -2.45 11.55 8.67
N SER A 18 -3.47 12.07 9.34
CA SER A 18 -3.85 11.61 10.68
C SER A 18 -4.79 10.40 10.65
N ILE A 19 -5.74 10.38 9.70
CA ILE A 19 -6.78 9.35 9.55
C ILE A 19 -6.97 9.05 8.06
N VAL A 20 -7.12 7.77 7.73
CA VAL A 20 -7.52 7.28 6.41
C VAL A 20 -8.86 6.57 6.54
N HIS A 21 -9.82 6.97 5.72
CA HIS A 21 -11.14 6.34 5.68
C HIS A 21 -11.12 5.16 4.71
N GLY A 22 -11.27 3.93 5.22
CA GLY A 22 -11.15 2.70 4.45
C GLY A 22 -12.34 2.38 3.52
N GLY A 23 -13.29 3.31 3.36
CA GLY A 23 -14.54 3.08 2.62
C GLY A 23 -15.41 2.02 3.31
N HIS A 24 -15.31 0.77 2.86
CA HIS A 24 -15.99 -0.39 3.47
C HIS A 24 -15.32 -0.88 4.76
N PHE A 25 -14.07 -0.50 5.01
CA PHE A 25 -13.32 -0.88 6.20
C PHE A 25 -13.30 0.24 7.25
N PRO A 26 -13.06 -0.08 8.53
CA PRO A 26 -12.86 0.93 9.56
C PRO A 26 -11.77 1.92 9.17
N SER A 27 -11.92 3.16 9.64
CA SER A 27 -10.87 4.17 9.48
C SER A 27 -9.63 3.76 10.28
N PHE A 28 -8.45 4.09 9.78
CA PHE A 28 -7.18 3.74 10.42
C PHE A 28 -6.20 4.91 10.42
N GLY A 29 -5.26 4.87 11.37
CA GLY A 29 -4.30 5.94 11.56
C GLY A 29 -3.06 5.84 10.66
N LYS A 30 -2.25 6.89 10.71
CA LYS A 30 -0.97 7.05 9.98
C LYS A 30 -0.05 5.83 10.00
N VAL A 31 0.06 5.16 11.16
CA VAL A 31 0.95 3.99 11.32
C VAL A 31 0.48 2.84 10.43
N ARG A 32 -0.81 2.49 10.49
CA ARG A 32 -1.38 1.42 9.67
C ARG A 32 -1.35 1.78 8.19
N TYR A 33 -1.58 3.04 7.86
CA TYR A 33 -1.48 3.55 6.51
C TYR A 33 -0.10 3.30 5.87
N ARG A 34 0.97 3.66 6.57
CA ARG A 34 2.35 3.43 6.10
C ARG A 34 2.67 1.94 5.97
N GLN A 35 2.23 1.13 6.93
CA GLN A 35 2.41 -0.33 6.88
C GLN A 35 1.78 -0.94 5.62
N LEU A 36 0.54 -0.57 5.28
CA LEU A 36 -0.14 -1.11 4.09
C LEU A 36 0.58 -0.75 2.79
N ILE A 37 1.08 0.48 2.68
CA ILE A 37 1.88 0.90 1.51
C ILE A 37 3.19 0.09 1.46
N ASP A 38 3.90 0.00 2.58
CA ASP A 38 5.18 -0.71 2.66
C ASP A 38 5.03 -2.21 2.33
N GLU A 39 3.98 -2.85 2.86
CA GLU A 39 3.61 -4.25 2.58
C GLU A 39 3.31 -4.46 1.09
N TYR A 40 2.51 -3.58 0.48
CA TYR A 40 2.15 -3.67 -0.94
C TYR A 40 3.39 -3.50 -1.84
N VAL A 41 4.20 -2.46 -1.60
CA VAL A 41 5.42 -2.20 -2.38
C VAL A 41 6.45 -3.32 -2.20
N ALA A 42 6.63 -3.83 -0.99
CA ALA A 42 7.49 -4.98 -0.74
C ALA A 42 6.99 -6.24 -1.46
N GLY A 43 5.67 -6.48 -1.45
CA GLY A 43 5.03 -7.57 -2.18
C GLY A 43 5.23 -7.48 -3.70
N LYS A 44 5.16 -6.27 -4.27
CA LYS A 44 5.43 -6.04 -5.71
C LYS A 44 6.91 -6.16 -6.07
N ARG A 45 7.82 -5.80 -5.16
CA ARG A 45 9.28 -5.95 -5.37
C ARG A 45 9.77 -7.38 -5.20
N LYS A 46 9.03 -8.23 -4.49
CA LYS A 46 9.28 -9.68 -4.48
C LYS A 46 8.92 -10.24 -5.86
N ALA A 47 9.92 -10.51 -6.68
CA ALA A 47 9.74 -11.23 -7.94
C ALA A 47 9.06 -12.60 -7.67
N GLY A 48 7.91 -12.84 -8.30
CA GLY A 48 7.41 -14.19 -8.59
C GLY A 48 6.86 -15.05 -7.44
N CYS A 49 5.81 -14.63 -6.73
CA CYS A 49 5.07 -15.56 -5.85
C CYS A 49 3.54 -15.51 -6.01
N HIS A 50 3.04 -15.22 -7.22
CA HIS A 50 1.60 -15.32 -7.55
C HIS A 50 1.32 -16.24 -8.75
N LEU A 51 2.21 -17.19 -9.08
CA LEU A 51 2.01 -18.21 -10.12
C LEU A 51 1.88 -19.64 -9.60
N GLN A 52 1.62 -19.87 -8.31
CA GLN A 52 1.31 -21.23 -7.85
C GLN A 52 0.25 -21.21 -6.76
N GLY A 53 -0.97 -21.61 -7.14
CA GLY A 53 -2.07 -21.85 -6.22
C GLY A 53 -3.43 -21.98 -6.91
N GLY A 54 -3.67 -23.12 -7.59
CA GLY A 54 -5.02 -23.65 -7.89
C GLY A 54 -5.55 -23.38 -9.28
#